data_AF-A0A167I3H4-F1
#
_entry.id   AF-A0A167I3H4-F1
#
_cell.length_a   1.000
_cell.length_b   1.000
_cell.length_c   1.000
_cell.angle_alpha   90.00
_cell.angle_beta   90.00
_cell.angle_gamma   90.00
#
_symmetry.space_group_name_H-M   'P 1'
#
loop_
_entity.id
_entity.type
_entity.pdbx_description
1 polymer ?
#
loop_
_entity_poly.entity_id
_entity_poly.type
_entity_poly.pdbx_seq_one_letter_code
_entity_poly.pdbx_strand_id
1 'polypeptide(L)'
;SKPSGAHAHPRTSSATPAKPGISKLKSSLRQTKRLLLKPQLDAAVKRDAQRRQKALEQELERALEGEKERQMAQKYHMVKFFERQKVLRALLRAKRALAALSISGSGNAKLKDKDKSRKQLEQELQERRVDLNYILVPAADRAQHYPKGKKYLSLLKDADEQGAAQRAQVREWVRGQMGRGAVSGEPEVE
;
A
#
# COMPACT_ATOMS: atom_id res chain seq x y z
N SER A 1 -50.23 -9.43 22.85
CA SER A 1 -49.08 -10.36 22.84
C SER A 1 -47.88 -9.72 22.17
N LYS A 2 -46.76 -9.56 22.89
CA LYS A 2 -45.44 -9.21 22.35
C LYS A 2 -44.57 -10.48 22.33
N PRO A 3 -43.87 -10.74 21.24
CA PRO A 3 -42.46 -11.17 21.31
C PRO A 3 -41.65 -10.41 20.22
N SER A 4 -40.33 -10.26 20.18
CA SER A 4 -39.15 -11.00 20.65
C SER A 4 -38.00 -9.96 20.53
N GLY A 5 -37.15 -9.71 21.53
CA GLY A 5 -36.07 -10.60 21.94
C GLY A 5 -34.81 -10.35 21.08
N ALA A 6 -34.16 -9.19 21.25
CA ALA A 6 -32.93 -8.83 20.57
C ALA A 6 -31.74 -9.67 21.07
N HIS A 7 -31.12 -10.46 20.19
CA HIS A 7 -29.86 -11.12 20.48
C HIS A 7 -28.69 -10.15 20.26
N ALA A 8 -28.25 -9.48 21.33
CA ALA A 8 -26.99 -8.75 21.35
C ALA A 8 -25.85 -9.73 21.68
N HIS A 9 -24.99 -10.03 20.71
CA HIS A 9 -23.77 -10.80 20.97
C HIS A 9 -22.78 -9.97 21.80
N PRO A 10 -22.25 -10.49 22.92
CA PRO A 10 -21.25 -9.79 23.71
C PRO A 10 -19.91 -9.77 22.95
N ARG A 11 -19.44 -8.57 22.59
CA ARG A 11 -18.09 -8.37 22.07
C ARG A 11 -17.10 -8.51 23.22
N THR A 12 -16.42 -9.64 23.30
CA THR A 12 -15.28 -9.84 24.18
C THR A 12 -14.11 -8.98 23.68
N SER A 13 -13.89 -7.81 24.27
CA SER A 13 -12.70 -7.00 23.99
C SER A 13 -11.52 -7.51 24.80
N SER A 14 -10.61 -8.24 24.16
CA SER A 14 -9.27 -8.50 24.68
C SER A 14 -8.53 -7.16 24.81
N ALA A 15 -8.40 -6.68 26.04
CA ALA A 15 -7.83 -5.37 26.36
C ALA A 15 -6.29 -5.43 26.36
N THR A 16 -5.69 -5.44 25.17
CA THR A 16 -4.39 -4.76 25.02
C THR A 16 -4.61 -3.27 25.26
N PRO A 17 -3.75 -2.56 26.03
CA PRO A 17 -3.94 -1.13 26.29
C PRO A 17 -4.00 -0.38 24.95
N ALA A 18 -5.20 0.06 24.58
CA ALA A 18 -5.44 0.73 23.32
C ALA A 18 -4.64 2.05 23.32
N LYS A 19 -3.80 2.23 22.30
CA LYS A 19 -3.04 3.47 22.12
C LYS A 19 -4.01 4.67 22.17
N PRO A 20 -3.68 5.74 22.91
CA PRO A 20 -4.57 6.88 23.05
C PRO A 20 -4.88 7.49 21.67
N GLY A 21 -6.16 7.80 21.41
CA GLY A 21 -6.56 8.42 20.16
C GLY A 21 -5.98 9.83 19.98
N ILE A 22 -5.88 10.31 18.73
CA ILE A 22 -5.28 11.60 18.35
C ILE A 22 -5.84 12.77 19.18
N SER A 23 -7.15 12.79 19.46
CA SER A 23 -7.78 13.83 20.28
C SER A 23 -7.23 13.86 21.72
N LYS A 24 -7.01 12.68 22.32
CA LYS A 24 -6.43 12.54 23.67
C LYS A 24 -4.98 13.01 23.68
N LEU A 25 -4.18 12.62 22.69
CA LEU A 25 -2.79 13.07 22.53
C LEU A 25 -2.70 14.60 22.41
N LYS A 26 -3.53 15.21 21.56
CA LYS A 26 -3.61 16.68 21.42
C LYS A 26 -4.03 17.35 22.73
N SER A 27 -4.97 16.76 23.48
CA SER A 27 -5.40 17.27 24.79
C SER A 27 -4.26 17.25 25.81
N SER A 28 -3.58 16.11 25.97
CA SER A 28 -2.45 15.96 26.88
C SER A 28 -1.29 16.88 26.52
N LEU A 29 -1.03 17.09 25.22
CA LEU A 29 0.00 18.03 24.75
C LEU A 29 -0.34 19.47 25.15
N ARG A 30 -1.59 19.91 24.93
CA ARG A 30 -2.05 21.25 25.34
C ARG A 30 -1.93 21.45 26.84
N GLN A 31 -2.33 20.46 27.64
CA GLN A 31 -2.22 20.53 29.10
C GLN A 31 -0.76 20.64 29.55
N THR A 32 0.14 19.86 28.93
CA THR A 32 1.58 19.90 29.23
C THR A 32 2.19 21.26 28.86
N LYS A 33 1.82 21.82 27.70
CA LYS A 33 2.24 23.18 27.30
C LYS A 33 1.74 24.25 28.28
N ARG A 34 0.48 24.15 28.74
CA ARG A 34 -0.07 25.04 29.77
C ARG A 34 0.66 24.94 31.10
N LEU A 35 1.08 23.73 31.50
CA LEU A 35 1.87 23.52 32.72
C LEU A 35 3.23 24.22 32.63
N LEU A 36 3.90 24.10 31.48
CA LEU A 36 5.21 24.71 31.23
C LEU A 36 5.19 26.25 31.16
N LEU A 37 4.02 26.85 30.91
CA LEU A 37 3.84 28.31 30.90
C LEU A 37 3.65 28.92 32.30
N LYS A 38 3.54 28.11 33.36
CA LYS A 38 3.37 28.63 34.72
C LYS A 38 4.67 29.30 35.22
N PRO A 39 4.60 30.50 35.82
CA PRO A 39 5.78 31.30 36.17
C PRO A 39 6.60 30.74 37.36
N GLN A 40 5.98 29.96 38.24
CA GLN A 40 6.61 29.38 39.43
C GLN A 40 6.52 27.85 39.36
N LEU A 41 7.30 27.25 38.47
CA LEU A 41 7.37 25.80 38.30
C LEU A 41 8.73 25.29 38.80
N ASP A 42 8.70 24.30 39.67
CA ASP A 42 9.91 23.63 40.15
C ASP A 42 10.75 23.07 38.99
N ALA A 43 12.08 23.10 39.14
CA ALA A 43 13.01 22.74 38.09
C ALA A 43 12.90 21.24 37.69
N ALA A 44 12.63 20.35 38.66
CA ALA A 44 12.45 18.93 38.37
C ALA A 44 11.15 18.70 37.59
N VAL A 45 10.06 19.35 38.03
CA VAL A 45 8.75 19.29 37.35
C VAL A 45 8.84 19.84 35.93
N LYS A 46 9.60 20.92 35.72
CA LYS A 46 9.83 21.51 34.39
C LYS A 46 10.54 20.53 33.46
N ARG A 47 11.62 19.88 33.93
CA ARG A 47 12.39 18.90 33.15
C ARG A 47 11.52 17.71 32.74
N ASP A 48 10.71 17.20 33.67
CA ASP A 48 9.85 16.04 33.41
C ASP A 48 8.70 16.40 32.47
N ALA A 49 8.12 17.60 32.60
CA ALA A 49 7.11 18.11 31.67
C ALA A 49 7.67 18.33 30.26
N GLN A 50 8.93 18.79 30.11
CA GLN A 50 9.59 18.90 28.79
C GLN A 50 9.82 17.53 28.14
N ARG A 51 10.29 16.53 28.91
CA ARG A 51 10.43 15.15 28.42
C ARG A 51 9.08 14.59 27.97
N ARG A 52 8.03 14.81 28.77
CA ARG A 52 6.66 14.41 28.45
C ARG A 52 6.14 15.11 27.19
N GLN A 53 6.40 16.41 27.04
CA GLN A 53 6.01 17.15 25.83
C GLN A 53 6.63 16.52 24.59
N LYS A 54 7.95 16.26 24.60
CA LYS A 54 8.65 15.65 23.47
C LYS A 54 8.11 14.27 23.13
N ALA A 55 7.82 13.45 24.14
CA ALA A 55 7.21 12.13 23.93
C ALA A 55 5.81 12.24 23.29
N LEU A 56 4.97 13.13 23.79
CA LEU A 56 3.62 13.37 23.26
C LEU A 56 3.65 13.92 21.82
N GLU A 57 4.64 14.74 21.47
CA GLU A 57 4.83 15.24 20.10
C GLU A 57 5.18 14.11 19.14
N GLN A 58 6.11 13.22 19.52
CA GLN A 58 6.47 12.05 18.71
C GLN A 58 5.30 11.05 18.56
N GLU A 59 4.55 10.80 19.63
CA GLU A 59 3.37 9.95 19.56
C GLU A 59 2.27 10.54 18.67
N LEU A 60 2.07 11.86 18.74
CA LEU A 60 1.11 12.55 17.91
C LEU A 60 1.50 12.49 16.42
N GLU A 61 2.77 12.70 16.10
CA GLU A 61 3.29 12.59 14.73
C GLU A 61 3.02 11.20 14.15
N ARG A 62 3.41 10.14 14.87
CA ARG A 62 3.15 8.74 14.44
C ARG A 62 1.66 8.46 14.27
N ALA A 63 0.82 9.00 15.15
CA ALA A 63 -0.62 8.83 15.06
C ALA A 63 -1.23 9.55 13.84
N LEU A 64 -0.73 10.74 13.51
CA LEU A 64 -1.15 11.49 12.32
C LEU A 64 -0.67 10.83 11.03
N GLU A 65 0.55 10.30 11.01
CA GLU A 65 1.06 9.49 9.91
C GLU A 65 0.17 8.27 9.68
N GLY A 66 -0.12 7.49 10.73
CA GLY A 66 -1.02 6.34 10.63
C GLY A 66 -2.44 6.70 10.17
N GLU A 67 -2.96 7.87 10.56
CA GLU A 67 -4.25 8.36 10.06
C GLU A 67 -4.19 8.68 8.56
N LYS A 68 -3.15 9.41 8.13
CA LYS A 68 -2.92 9.73 6.72
C LYS A 68 -2.79 8.46 5.90
N GLU A 69 -2.09 7.45 6.41
CA GLU A 69 -1.97 6.14 5.78
C GLU A 69 -3.31 5.46 5.60
N ARG A 70 -4.13 5.44 6.67
CA ARG A 70 -5.48 4.88 6.62
C ARG A 70 -6.37 5.62 5.61
N GLN A 71 -6.33 6.94 5.59
CA GLN A 71 -7.10 7.75 4.66
C GLN A 71 -6.68 7.48 3.21
N MET A 72 -5.38 7.43 2.93
CA MET A 72 -4.86 7.12 1.59
C MET A 72 -5.22 5.70 1.16
N ALA A 73 -5.12 4.73 2.07
CA ALA A 73 -5.55 3.36 1.82
C ALA A 73 -7.03 3.32 1.43
N GLN A 74 -7.92 3.95 2.19
CA GLN A 74 -9.35 4.02 1.88
C GLN A 74 -9.63 4.73 0.55
N LYS A 75 -8.98 5.89 0.32
CA LYS A 75 -9.15 6.70 -0.90
C LYS A 75 -8.77 5.95 -2.17
N TYR A 76 -7.68 5.20 -2.13
CA TYR A 76 -7.15 4.49 -3.31
C TYR A 76 -7.48 2.99 -3.34
N HIS A 77 -8.15 2.45 -2.32
CA HIS A 77 -8.49 1.03 -2.21
C HIS A 77 -9.23 0.54 -3.46
N MET A 78 -10.30 1.24 -3.85
CA MET A 78 -11.09 0.87 -5.03
C MET A 78 -10.32 1.04 -6.33
N VAL A 79 -9.54 2.12 -6.47
CA VAL A 79 -8.71 2.35 -7.68
C VAL A 79 -7.70 1.21 -7.85
N LYS A 80 -6.95 0.89 -6.80
CA LYS A 80 -5.99 -0.22 -6.81
C LYS A 80 -6.67 -1.57 -7.04
N PHE A 81 -7.83 -1.80 -6.46
CA PHE A 81 -8.60 -3.03 -6.67
C PHE A 81 -8.97 -3.23 -8.15
N PHE A 82 -9.55 -2.21 -8.79
CA PHE A 82 -9.93 -2.32 -10.21
C PHE A 82 -8.72 -2.44 -11.13
N GLU A 83 -7.63 -1.71 -10.85
CA GLU A 83 -6.40 -1.85 -11.62
C GLU A 83 -5.78 -3.24 -11.45
N ARG A 84 -5.71 -3.76 -10.22
CA ARG A 84 -5.24 -5.12 -9.94
C ARG A 84 -6.04 -6.14 -10.74
N GLN A 85 -7.37 -6.06 -10.70
CA GLN A 85 -8.24 -6.97 -11.44
C GLN A 85 -8.03 -6.87 -12.96
N LYS A 86 -7.83 -5.66 -13.50
CA LYS A 86 -7.57 -5.47 -14.93
C LYS A 86 -6.20 -6.03 -15.34
N VAL A 87 -5.16 -5.76 -14.57
CA VAL A 87 -3.80 -6.28 -14.82
C VAL A 87 -3.78 -7.81 -14.72
N LEU A 88 -4.42 -8.39 -13.69
CA LEU A 88 -4.55 -9.85 -13.55
C LEU A 88 -5.25 -10.49 -14.74
N ARG A 89 -6.35 -9.91 -15.22
CA ARG A 89 -7.04 -10.41 -16.42
C ARG A 89 -6.15 -10.33 -17.66
N ALA A 90 -5.39 -9.24 -17.83
CA ALA A 90 -4.46 -9.11 -18.96
C ALA A 90 -3.32 -10.15 -18.89
N LEU A 91 -2.77 -10.36 -17.70
CA LEU A 91 -1.72 -11.35 -17.44
C LEU A 91 -2.21 -12.77 -17.74
N LEU A 92 -3.41 -13.13 -17.26
CA LEU A 92 -4.05 -14.42 -17.57
C LEU A 92 -4.31 -14.62 -19.07
N ARG A 93 -4.70 -13.56 -19.79
CA ARG A 93 -4.86 -13.60 -21.26
C ARG A 93 -3.53 -13.85 -21.97
N ALA A 94 -2.47 -13.14 -21.58
CA ALA A 94 -1.13 -13.32 -22.16
C ALA A 94 -0.59 -14.74 -21.91
N LYS A 95 -0.76 -15.28 -20.69
CA LYS A 95 -0.42 -16.67 -20.37
C LYS A 95 -1.15 -17.68 -21.25
N ARG A 96 -2.47 -17.50 -21.44
CA ARG A 96 -3.27 -18.37 -22.32
C ARG A 96 -2.83 -18.28 -23.78
N ALA A 97 -2.49 -17.09 -24.27
CA ALA A 97 -1.99 -16.91 -25.62
C ALA A 97 -0.63 -17.62 -25.84
N LEU A 98 0.29 -17.52 -24.88
CA LEU A 98 1.56 -18.25 -24.92
C LEU A 98 1.34 -19.78 -24.92
N ALA A 99 0.43 -20.28 -24.09
CA ALA A 99 0.07 -21.70 -24.07
C ALA A 99 -0.52 -22.16 -25.42
N ALA A 100 -1.43 -21.37 -26.02
CA ALA A 100 -2.01 -21.69 -27.32
C ALA A 100 -0.96 -21.73 -28.44
N LEU A 101 0.02 -20.81 -28.41
CA LEU A 101 1.14 -20.82 -29.36
C LEU A 101 2.05 -22.04 -29.20
N SER A 102 2.24 -22.54 -27.97
CA SER A 102 2.99 -23.79 -27.75
C SER A 102 2.27 -25.03 -28.27
N ILE A 103 0.92 -25.06 -28.18
CA ILE A 103 0.10 -26.19 -28.64
C ILE A 103 -0.06 -26.18 -30.18
N SER A 104 -0.13 -24.99 -30.80
CA SER A 104 -0.22 -24.79 -32.26
C SER A 104 1.11 -25.05 -33.02
N GLY A 105 2.13 -25.57 -32.34
CA GLY A 105 3.48 -25.81 -32.86
C GLY A 105 3.61 -26.78 -34.04
N SER A 106 2.56 -27.47 -34.47
CA SER A 106 2.62 -28.51 -35.51
C SER A 106 2.28 -28.03 -36.95
N GLY A 107 1.92 -26.75 -37.16
CA GLY A 107 1.42 -26.27 -38.46
C GLY A 107 2.30 -25.22 -39.15
N ASN A 108 2.64 -25.49 -40.41
CA ASN A 108 3.34 -24.78 -41.51
C ASN A 108 3.30 -23.23 -41.63
N ALA A 109 3.29 -22.46 -40.53
CA ALA A 109 3.48 -21.01 -40.55
C ALA A 109 4.93 -20.64 -40.20
N LYS A 110 5.52 -19.72 -41.01
CA LYS A 110 6.91 -19.25 -40.96
C LYS A 110 7.43 -19.13 -39.52
N LEU A 111 8.35 -20.04 -39.13
CA LEU A 111 8.92 -20.14 -37.77
C LEU A 111 9.33 -18.76 -37.19
N LYS A 112 9.95 -17.91 -38.02
CA LYS A 112 10.46 -16.59 -37.61
C LYS A 112 9.38 -15.62 -37.12
N ASP A 113 8.16 -15.67 -37.66
CA ASP A 113 7.07 -14.77 -37.27
C ASP A 113 6.39 -15.25 -35.96
N LYS A 114 6.35 -16.57 -35.75
CA LYS A 114 5.92 -17.17 -34.48
C LYS A 114 6.88 -16.84 -33.35
N ASP A 115 8.19 -16.94 -33.58
CA ASP A 115 9.21 -16.64 -32.57
C ASP A 115 9.16 -15.17 -32.14
N LYS A 116 8.97 -14.24 -33.09
CA LYS A 116 8.77 -12.81 -32.79
C LYS A 116 7.52 -12.58 -31.95
N SER A 117 6.40 -13.19 -32.33
CA SER A 117 5.12 -13.05 -31.62
C SER A 117 5.20 -13.62 -30.20
N ARG A 118 5.90 -14.75 -30.04
CA ARG A 118 6.15 -15.37 -28.74
C ARG A 118 6.98 -14.44 -27.85
N LYS A 119 8.08 -13.90 -28.36
CA LYS A 119 8.95 -12.98 -27.61
C LYS A 119 8.21 -11.70 -27.18
N GLN A 120 7.33 -11.18 -28.05
CA GLN A 120 6.48 -10.03 -27.72
C GLN A 120 5.50 -10.34 -26.58
N LEU A 121 4.86 -11.51 -26.60
CA LEU A 121 3.95 -11.94 -25.53
C LEU A 121 4.67 -12.21 -24.21
N GLU A 122 5.89 -12.78 -24.26
CA GLU A 122 6.74 -12.96 -23.08
C GLU A 122 7.14 -11.62 -22.49
N GLN A 123 7.53 -10.65 -23.33
CA GLN A 123 7.84 -9.29 -22.88
C GLN A 123 6.62 -8.59 -22.28
N GLU A 124 5.45 -8.69 -22.93
CA GLU A 124 4.21 -8.14 -22.37
C GLU A 124 3.90 -8.77 -21.01
N LEU A 125 4.05 -10.10 -20.88
CA LEU A 125 3.82 -10.80 -19.63
C LEU A 125 4.74 -10.29 -18.50
N GLN A 126 6.03 -10.05 -18.80
CA GLN A 126 6.95 -9.46 -17.82
C GLN A 126 6.55 -8.04 -17.44
N GLU A 127 6.17 -7.20 -18.41
CA GLU A 127 5.67 -5.84 -18.12
C GLU A 127 4.39 -5.87 -17.27
N ARG A 128 3.46 -6.80 -17.53
CA ARG A 128 2.26 -6.96 -16.69
C ARG A 128 2.59 -7.43 -15.28
N ARG A 129 3.65 -8.22 -15.08
CA ARG A 129 4.14 -8.60 -13.75
C ARG A 129 4.72 -7.42 -12.99
N VAL A 130 5.49 -6.57 -13.68
CA VAL A 130 5.97 -5.29 -13.12
C VAL A 130 4.79 -4.38 -12.75
N ASP A 131 3.75 -4.30 -13.59
CA ASP A 131 2.52 -3.54 -13.31
C ASP A 131 1.76 -4.08 -12.11
N LEU A 132 1.63 -5.41 -12.00
CA LEU A 132 0.97 -6.06 -10.87
C LEU A 132 1.75 -5.77 -9.59
N ASN A 133 3.07 -5.94 -9.64
CA ASN A 133 3.96 -5.58 -8.55
C ASN A 133 3.86 -4.08 -8.24
N TYR A 134 3.80 -3.16 -9.20
CA TYR A 134 3.62 -1.74 -8.93
C TYR A 134 2.37 -1.46 -8.07
N ILE A 135 1.26 -2.17 -8.32
CA ILE A 135 0.02 -2.05 -7.54
C ILE A 135 0.18 -2.67 -6.14
N LEU A 136 0.89 -3.80 -6.06
CA LEU A 136 1.07 -4.61 -4.85
C LEU A 136 2.24 -4.17 -3.95
N VAL A 137 3.25 -3.50 -4.51
CA VAL A 137 4.60 -3.47 -3.94
C VAL A 137 4.63 -2.69 -2.63
N PRO A 138 5.24 -3.28 -1.59
CA PRO A 138 5.33 -2.72 -0.25
C PRO A 138 6.44 -1.67 -0.15
N ALA A 139 6.17 -0.56 0.53
CA ALA A 139 7.24 0.21 1.15
C ALA A 139 7.67 -0.50 2.45
N ALA A 140 8.64 -1.38 2.29
CA ALA A 140 9.67 -1.81 3.24
C ALA A 140 9.34 -2.60 4.53
N ASP A 141 8.12 -2.69 5.05
CA ASP A 141 7.89 -3.60 6.19
C ASP A 141 6.44 -4.08 6.29
N ARG A 142 6.27 -5.40 6.47
CA ARG A 142 5.04 -6.18 6.20
C ARG A 142 3.73 -5.46 6.55
N ALA A 143 3.02 -4.99 5.52
CA ALA A 143 1.57 -5.11 5.34
C ALA A 143 1.20 -4.40 4.02
N GLN A 144 1.27 -5.19 2.95
CA GLN A 144 0.64 -5.08 1.62
C GLN A 144 0.35 -3.64 1.11
N HIS A 145 0.93 -3.28 -0.06
CA HIS A 145 0.68 -2.11 -0.93
C HIS A 145 1.63 -0.89 -0.85
N TYR A 146 1.68 -0.17 -2.00
CA TYR A 146 2.38 1.10 -2.33
C TYR A 146 2.51 2.08 -1.14
N PRO A 147 3.62 2.85 -1.03
CA PRO A 147 3.96 3.65 0.16
C PRO A 147 2.76 4.27 0.86
N LYS A 148 2.53 3.87 2.10
CA LYS A 148 1.24 4.02 2.79
C LYS A 148 0.79 5.48 2.92
N GLY A 149 1.69 6.46 2.88
CA GLY A 149 1.36 7.89 2.97
C GLY A 149 1.41 8.69 1.66
N LYS A 150 1.67 8.06 0.50
CA LYS A 150 1.84 8.78 -0.78
C LYS A 150 0.62 8.63 -1.69
N LYS A 151 0.41 9.64 -2.55
CA LYS A 151 -0.59 9.59 -3.62
C LYS A 151 -0.29 8.42 -4.54
N TYR A 152 -1.27 7.55 -4.74
CA TYR A 152 -1.20 6.49 -5.74
C TYR A 152 -1.31 7.09 -7.15
N LEU A 153 -0.38 6.75 -8.03
CA LEU A 153 -0.43 7.13 -9.44
C LEU A 153 -1.00 5.96 -10.24
N SER A 154 -2.20 6.16 -10.78
CA SER A 154 -2.94 5.17 -11.56
C SER A 154 -2.14 4.77 -12.80
N LEU A 155 -2.12 3.46 -13.09
CA LEU A 155 -1.47 2.93 -14.30
C LEU A 155 -2.35 3.10 -15.54
N LEU A 156 -3.68 3.08 -15.36
CA LEU A 156 -4.63 3.05 -16.47
C LEU A 156 -5.24 4.41 -16.80
N LYS A 157 -5.06 5.41 -15.95
CA LYS A 157 -5.43 6.79 -16.26
C LYS A 157 -4.22 7.53 -16.83
N ASP A 158 -4.52 8.46 -17.73
CA ASP A 158 -3.53 9.43 -18.19
C ASP A 158 -3.03 10.24 -17.00
N ALA A 159 -1.73 10.47 -16.98
CA ALA A 159 -1.07 11.25 -15.96
C ALA A 159 -0.34 12.40 -16.65
N ASP A 160 -0.24 13.52 -15.95
CA ASP A 160 0.61 14.64 -16.35
C ASP A 160 2.07 14.18 -16.47
N GLU A 161 2.92 14.93 -17.17
CA GLU A 161 4.32 14.58 -17.43
C GLU A 161 5.08 14.20 -16.14
N GLN A 162 4.87 14.95 -15.05
CA GLN A 162 5.46 14.66 -13.74
C GLN A 162 4.95 13.33 -13.16
N GLY A 163 3.67 13.03 -13.32
CA GLY A 163 3.09 11.76 -12.90
C GLY A 163 3.59 10.59 -13.73
N ALA A 164 3.81 10.78 -15.03
CA ALA A 164 4.41 9.79 -15.91
C ALA A 164 5.86 9.49 -15.51
N ALA A 165 6.67 10.52 -15.24
CA ALA A 165 8.04 10.37 -14.76
C ALA A 165 8.12 9.63 -13.41
N GLN A 166 7.27 9.99 -12.46
CA GLN A 166 7.20 9.30 -11.16
C GLN A 166 6.78 7.84 -11.31
N ARG A 167 5.82 7.52 -12.19
CA ARG A 167 5.44 6.14 -12.50
C ARG A 167 6.62 5.35 -13.07
N ALA A 168 7.36 5.93 -14.01
CA ALA A 168 8.53 5.28 -14.61
C ALA A 168 9.61 4.97 -13.56
N GLN A 169 9.92 5.93 -12.69
CA GLN A 169 10.89 5.74 -11.60
C GLN A 169 10.48 4.61 -10.65
N VAL A 170 9.20 4.56 -10.27
CA VAL A 170 8.71 3.49 -9.38
C VAL A 170 8.75 2.14 -10.09
N ARG A 171 8.37 2.05 -11.37
CA ARG A 171 8.47 0.81 -12.16
C ARG A 171 9.91 0.31 -12.26
N GLU A 172 10.87 1.20 -12.49
CA GLU A 172 12.28 0.85 -12.52
C GLU A 172 12.77 0.32 -11.17
N TRP A 173 12.39 0.98 -10.09
CA TRP A 173 12.68 0.49 -8.74
C TRP A 173 12.07 -0.90 -8.49
N VAL A 174 10.82 -1.13 -8.92
CA VAL A 174 10.16 -2.45 -8.83
C VAL A 174 10.94 -3.50 -9.63
N ARG A 175 11.38 -3.20 -10.86
CA ARG A 175 12.23 -4.12 -11.65
C ARG A 175 13.53 -4.45 -10.91
N GLY A 176 14.16 -3.46 -10.27
CA GLY A 176 15.34 -3.66 -9.44
C GLY A 176 15.07 -4.57 -8.23
N GLN A 177 13.90 -4.45 -7.59
CA GLN A 177 13.52 -5.33 -6.47
C GLN A 177 13.20 -6.76 -6.93
N MET A 178 12.55 -6.92 -8.08
CA MET A 178 12.29 -8.24 -8.69
C MET A 178 13.61 -8.94 -9.05
N GLY A 179 14.57 -8.21 -9.63
CA GLY A 179 15.90 -8.76 -9.94
C GLY A 179 16.71 -9.18 -8.72
N ARG A 180 16.47 -8.54 -7.56
CA ARG A 180 17.07 -8.92 -6.27
C ARG A 180 16.33 -10.03 -5.53
N GLY A 181 15.18 -10.48 -6.03
CA GLY A 181 14.32 -11.47 -5.35
C GLY A 181 13.58 -10.94 -4.12
N ALA A 182 13.58 -9.62 -3.87
CA ALA A 182 12.86 -9.01 -2.74
C ALA A 182 11.34 -8.91 -3.00
N VAL A 183 10.95 -8.94 -4.28
CA VAL A 183 9.57 -8.93 -4.76
C VAL A 183 9.42 -10.10 -5.72
N SER A 184 8.27 -10.77 -5.66
CA SER A 184 7.99 -11.96 -6.48
C SER A 184 8.14 -11.70 -7.97
N GLY A 185 8.76 -12.65 -8.67
CA GLY A 185 8.77 -12.71 -10.13
C GLY A 185 7.43 -13.15 -10.72
N GLU A 186 6.58 -13.81 -9.92
CA GLU A 186 5.27 -14.32 -10.34
C GLU A 186 4.18 -13.92 -9.34
N PRO A 187 3.93 -12.60 -9.16
CA PRO A 187 3.00 -12.08 -8.16
C PRO A 187 1.54 -12.52 -8.33
N GLU A 188 1.20 -13.13 -9.45
CA GLU A 188 -0.13 -13.70 -9.71
C GLU A 188 -0.39 -15.05 -9.01
N VAL A 189 0.63 -15.71 -8.46
CA VAL A 189 0.53 -17.04 -7.82
C VAL A 189 0.54 -16.95 -6.29
N GLU A 190 0.92 -15.81 -5.74
CA GLU A 190 0.96 -15.51 -4.29
C GLU A 190 -0.37 -15.00 -3.73
#